data_AF-A0A099Y3T2-F1
#
_entry.id   AF-A0A099Y3T2-F1
#
_cell.length_a   1.000
_cell.length_b   1.000
_cell.length_c   1.000
_cell.angle_alpha   90.00
_cell.angle_beta   90.00
_cell.angle_gamma   90.00
#
_symmetry.space_group_name_H-M   'P 1'
#
loop_
_entity.id
_entity.type
_entity.pdbx_description
1 polymer ?
#
loop_
_entity_poly.entity_id
_entity_poly.type
_entity_poly.pdbx_seq_one_letter_code
_entity_poly.pdbx_strand_id
1 'polypeptide(L)'
;MEKSTKNNNKKSFLKEGFKSDISKHHKEYLGTTVSEGYFAKSKMSILDKIKEEEIKEMPKTTKKQIVFWMKPQFRFMAAASVVFIFALTIWLQKADNNTINENNIEFLAFSDDVLINSLLVEDAEMDLFADATIINEILIKAELSEQKMDDLFLNSLFVEDSLIDNYTDDGFLETIIL
;
A
#
# COMPACT_ATOMS: atom_id res chain seq x y z
N MET A 1 -6.21 -4.35 -94.76
CA MET A 1 -6.94 -4.93 -93.61
C MET A 1 -8.07 -3.99 -93.26
N GLU A 2 -9.31 -4.41 -93.52
CA GLU A 2 -10.53 -3.71 -93.12
C GLU A 2 -10.48 -3.39 -91.62
N LYS A 3 -10.74 -2.13 -91.27
CA LYS A 3 -10.87 -1.72 -89.87
C LYS A 3 -12.14 -2.37 -89.31
N SER A 4 -11.98 -3.25 -88.32
CA SER A 4 -13.12 -3.73 -87.54
C SER A 4 -13.77 -2.54 -86.83
N THR A 5 -15.02 -2.28 -87.21
CA THR A 5 -15.87 -1.23 -86.68
C THR A 5 -15.98 -1.36 -85.16
N LYS A 6 -15.42 -0.38 -84.44
CA LYS A 6 -15.56 -0.23 -82.98
C LYS A 6 -17.05 -0.10 -82.65
N ASN A 7 -17.66 -1.17 -82.18
CA ASN A 7 -19.04 -1.14 -81.69
C ASN A 7 -19.05 -0.43 -80.33
N ASN A 8 -19.28 0.88 -80.37
CA ASN A 8 -19.41 1.74 -79.19
C ASN A 8 -20.80 1.53 -78.56
N ASN A 9 -21.08 0.36 -77.98
CA ASN A 9 -22.33 0.17 -77.25
C ASN A 9 -22.18 0.76 -75.84
N LYS A 10 -22.71 1.99 -75.68
CA LYS A 10 -22.58 2.89 -74.54
C LYS A 10 -23.42 2.49 -73.32
N LYS A 11 -23.58 1.20 -73.05
CA LYS A 11 -24.24 0.69 -71.84
C LYS A 11 -23.21 -0.08 -71.05
N SER A 12 -22.57 0.52 -70.07
CA SER A 12 -21.69 -0.22 -69.16
C SER A 12 -22.56 -0.89 -68.10
N PHE A 13 -22.42 -2.21 -67.94
CA PHE A 13 -23.16 -3.04 -66.98
C PHE A 13 -23.30 -2.41 -65.58
N LEU A 14 -22.29 -1.67 -65.13
CA LEU A 14 -22.20 -1.09 -63.79
C LEU A 14 -22.75 0.34 -63.64
N LYS A 15 -23.12 1.03 -64.74
CA LYS A 15 -23.63 2.44 -64.65
C LYS A 15 -25.14 2.56 -64.54
N GLU A 16 -25.88 1.53 -64.95
CA GLU A 16 -27.34 1.52 -64.90
C GLU A 16 -27.75 0.79 -63.62
N GLY A 17 -28.17 1.53 -62.60
CA GLY A 17 -28.58 0.96 -61.32
C GLY A 17 -29.65 -0.13 -61.52
N PHE A 18 -29.48 -1.27 -60.84
CA PHE A 18 -30.33 -2.46 -60.99
C PHE A 18 -31.78 -2.16 -60.62
N LYS A 19 -32.63 -1.90 -61.63
CA LYS A 19 -34.09 -1.70 -61.45
C LYS A 19 -34.93 -2.93 -61.79
N SER A 20 -34.32 -4.01 -62.30
CA SER A 20 -35.01 -5.25 -62.66
C SER A 20 -34.24 -6.50 -62.22
N ASP A 21 -34.88 -7.67 -62.34
CA ASP A 21 -34.35 -8.96 -61.92
C ASP A 21 -32.96 -9.25 -62.55
N ILE A 22 -31.96 -9.37 -61.68
CA ILE A 22 -30.53 -9.46 -62.00
C ILE A 22 -30.24 -10.62 -62.97
N SER A 23 -31.01 -11.71 -62.89
CA SER A 23 -30.87 -12.86 -63.78
C SER A 23 -31.18 -12.52 -65.24
N LYS A 24 -32.19 -11.67 -65.46
CA LYS A 24 -32.60 -11.21 -66.80
C LYS A 24 -31.57 -10.24 -67.39
N HIS A 25 -31.09 -9.29 -66.58
CA HIS A 25 -30.02 -8.37 -67.00
C HIS A 25 -28.72 -9.09 -67.34
N HIS A 26 -28.34 -10.14 -66.58
CA HIS A 26 -27.15 -10.93 -66.87
C HIS A 26 -27.26 -11.65 -68.21
N LYS A 27 -28.43 -12.24 -68.50
CA LYS A 27 -28.68 -12.92 -69.78
C LYS A 27 -28.65 -11.96 -70.98
N GLU A 28 -29.32 -10.81 -70.86
CA GLU A 28 -29.41 -9.83 -71.95
C GLU A 28 -28.07 -9.18 -72.27
N TYR A 29 -27.24 -8.91 -71.24
CA TYR A 29 -25.98 -8.20 -71.42
C TYR A 29 -24.77 -9.12 -71.66
N LEU A 30 -24.68 -10.25 -70.96
CA LEU A 30 -23.52 -11.16 -71.02
C LEU A 30 -23.79 -12.40 -71.88
N GLY A 31 -25.00 -12.53 -72.46
CA GLY A 31 -25.39 -13.65 -73.31
C GLY A 31 -25.44 -15.00 -72.59
N THR A 32 -25.31 -15.01 -71.26
CA THR A 32 -25.19 -16.22 -70.44
C THR A 32 -26.23 -16.21 -69.33
N THR A 33 -26.88 -17.35 -69.13
CA THR A 33 -27.81 -17.56 -68.01
C THR A 33 -27.03 -17.88 -66.75
N VAL A 34 -27.32 -17.20 -65.64
CA VAL A 34 -26.80 -17.58 -64.33
C VAL A 34 -27.29 -18.98 -64.00
N SER A 35 -26.38 -19.91 -63.73
CA SER A 35 -26.73 -21.28 -63.36
C SER A 35 -27.55 -21.32 -62.07
N GLU A 36 -28.51 -22.22 -62.01
CA GLU A 36 -29.35 -22.42 -60.83
C GLU A 36 -28.47 -22.72 -59.60
N GLY A 37 -28.68 -21.98 -58.51
CA GLY A 37 -27.92 -22.16 -57.27
C GLY A 37 -26.52 -21.53 -57.23
N TYR A 38 -26.06 -20.80 -58.27
CA TYR A 38 -24.72 -20.17 -58.29
C TYR A 38 -24.43 -19.32 -57.04
N PHE A 39 -25.41 -18.52 -56.59
CA PHE A 39 -25.27 -17.70 -55.39
C PHE A 39 -25.70 -18.40 -54.09
N ALA A 40 -26.29 -19.60 -54.15
CA ALA A 40 -26.80 -20.29 -52.97
C ALA A 40 -25.65 -20.63 -52.00
N LYS A 41 -24.52 -21.14 -52.53
CA LYS A 41 -23.33 -21.46 -51.72
C LYS A 41 -22.73 -20.22 -51.06
N SER A 42 -22.65 -19.11 -51.78
CA SER A 42 -22.11 -17.85 -51.24
C SER A 42 -23.02 -17.27 -50.16
N LYS A 43 -24.34 -17.27 -50.38
CA LYS A 43 -25.32 -16.83 -49.38
C LYS A 43 -25.28 -17.69 -48.12
N MET A 44 -25.16 -19.01 -48.27
CA MET A 44 -25.02 -19.93 -47.14
C MET A 44 -23.72 -19.66 -46.38
N SER A 45 -22.59 -19.54 -47.09
CA SER A 45 -21.29 -19.26 -46.49
C SER A 45 -21.24 -17.92 -45.77
N ILE A 46 -21.91 -16.89 -46.29
CA ILE A 46 -22.04 -15.59 -45.61
C ILE A 46 -22.92 -15.74 -44.37
N LEU A 47 -24.05 -16.45 -44.46
CA LEU A 47 -24.94 -16.68 -43.33
C LEU A 47 -24.29 -17.49 -42.21
N ASP A 48 -23.52 -18.53 -42.56
CA ASP A 48 -22.79 -19.35 -41.60
C ASP A 48 -21.69 -18.53 -40.93
N LYS A 49 -21.00 -17.67 -41.69
CA LYS A 49 -19.99 -16.75 -41.15
C LYS A 49 -20.60 -15.69 -40.24
N ILE A 50 -21.76 -15.12 -40.61
CA ILE A 50 -22.49 -14.18 -39.74
C ILE A 50 -22.94 -14.88 -38.47
N LYS A 51 -23.45 -16.12 -38.52
CA LYS A 51 -23.81 -16.87 -37.31
C LYS A 51 -22.59 -17.17 -36.45
N GLU A 52 -21.44 -17.54 -37.02
CA GLU A 52 -20.21 -17.72 -36.26
C GLU A 52 -19.69 -16.42 -35.64
N GLU A 53 -19.79 -15.30 -36.36
CA GLU A 53 -19.46 -13.96 -35.86
C GLU A 53 -20.46 -13.52 -34.80
N GLU A 54 -21.75 -13.76 -34.97
CA GLU A 54 -22.81 -13.50 -33.98
C GLU A 54 -22.64 -14.40 -32.74
N ILE A 55 -22.09 -15.62 -32.86
CA ILE A 55 -21.72 -16.45 -31.69
C ILE A 55 -20.46 -15.91 -30.99
N LYS A 56 -19.55 -15.24 -31.72
CA LYS A 56 -18.35 -14.59 -31.16
C LYS A 56 -18.64 -13.19 -30.60
N GLU A 57 -19.64 -12.51 -31.14
CA GLU A 57 -20.06 -11.14 -30.80
C GLU A 57 -21.33 -11.08 -29.94
N MET A 58 -22.04 -12.21 -29.77
CA MET A 58 -22.92 -12.39 -28.63
C MET A 58 -22.08 -12.03 -27.41
N PRO A 59 -22.53 -11.10 -26.55
CA PRO A 59 -21.83 -10.90 -25.31
C PRO A 59 -21.81 -12.28 -24.68
N LYS A 60 -20.60 -12.87 -24.54
CA LYS A 60 -20.34 -13.85 -23.49
C LYS A 60 -21.20 -13.35 -22.36
N THR A 61 -22.21 -14.11 -21.96
CA THR A 61 -23.03 -13.72 -20.82
C THR A 61 -22.02 -13.59 -19.70
N THR A 62 -21.55 -12.36 -19.53
CA THR A 62 -20.68 -11.97 -18.44
C THR A 62 -21.62 -12.27 -17.32
N LYS A 63 -21.42 -13.40 -16.64
CA LYS A 63 -22.03 -13.67 -15.34
C LYS A 63 -21.93 -12.32 -14.68
N LYS A 64 -23.05 -11.59 -14.56
CA LYS A 64 -23.02 -10.21 -14.04
C LYS A 64 -22.27 -10.38 -12.75
N GLN A 65 -21.04 -9.92 -12.72
CA GLN A 65 -20.19 -10.15 -11.57
C GLN A 65 -20.91 -9.33 -10.53
N ILE A 66 -21.67 -10.00 -9.68
CA ILE A 66 -22.41 -9.34 -8.62
C ILE A 66 -21.28 -8.84 -7.76
N VAL A 67 -20.89 -7.58 -7.98
CA VAL A 67 -19.90 -6.90 -7.18
C VAL A 67 -20.52 -6.99 -5.79
N PHE A 68 -19.95 -7.86 -4.97
CA PHE A 68 -20.54 -8.32 -3.71
C PHE A 68 -21.00 -7.15 -2.82
N TRP A 69 -20.31 -6.02 -2.98
CA TRP A 69 -20.54 -4.71 -2.38
C TRP A 69 -21.84 -3.99 -2.75
N MET A 70 -22.58 -4.40 -3.79
CA MET A 70 -23.81 -3.71 -4.22
C MET A 70 -25.10 -4.22 -3.55
N LYS A 71 -25.03 -5.21 -2.66
CA LYS A 71 -26.21 -5.68 -1.90
C LYS A 71 -26.65 -4.60 -0.89
N PRO A 72 -27.97 -4.36 -0.69
CA PRO A 72 -28.49 -3.29 0.17
C PRO A 72 -27.95 -3.33 1.61
N GLN A 73 -27.65 -4.53 2.13
CA GLN A 73 -27.13 -4.74 3.48
C GLN A 73 -25.73 -4.16 3.67
N PHE A 74 -24.88 -4.15 2.62
CA PHE A 74 -23.54 -3.56 2.70
C PHE A 74 -23.55 -2.04 2.53
N ARG A 75 -24.64 -1.43 2.04
CA ARG A 75 -24.73 0.03 1.89
C ARG A 75 -24.68 0.73 3.24
N PHE A 76 -25.42 0.21 4.22
CA PHE A 76 -25.41 0.72 5.58
C PHE A 76 -24.10 0.39 6.31
N MET A 77 -23.54 -0.80 6.07
CA MET A 77 -22.25 -1.20 6.64
C MET A 77 -21.10 -0.31 6.14
N ALA A 78 -21.07 0.00 4.84
CA ALA A 78 -20.09 0.89 4.23
C ALA A 78 -20.27 2.33 4.75
N ALA A 79 -21.50 2.84 4.79
CA ALA A 79 -21.77 4.18 5.34
C ALA A 79 -21.37 4.29 6.82
N ALA A 80 -21.69 3.27 7.63
CA ALA A 80 -21.29 3.22 9.03
C ALA A 80 -19.77 3.12 9.20
N SER A 81 -19.07 2.38 8.34
CA SER A 81 -17.59 2.31 8.34
C SER A 81 -16.97 3.69 8.07
N VAL A 82 -17.52 4.45 7.11
CA VAL A 82 -17.04 5.81 6.83
C VAL A 82 -17.29 6.74 8.02
N VAL A 83 -18.50 6.73 8.59
CA VAL A 83 -18.83 7.52 9.78
C VAL A 83 -17.97 7.12 10.98
N PHE A 84 -17.67 5.83 11.14
CA PHE A 84 -16.80 5.33 12.19
C PHE A 84 -15.36 5.83 12.01
N ILE A 85 -14.81 5.82 10.79
CA ILE A 85 -13.47 6.36 10.52
C ILE A 85 -13.44 7.88 10.77
N PHE A 86 -14.49 8.62 10.41
CA PHE A 86 -14.59 10.05 10.72
C PHE A 86 -14.72 10.32 12.23
N ALA A 87 -15.51 9.54 12.96
CA ALA A 87 -15.59 9.65 14.41
C ALA A 87 -14.28 9.27 15.09
N LEU A 88 -13.60 8.24 14.59
CA LEU A 88 -12.30 7.78 15.08
C LEU A 88 -11.22 8.84 14.85
N THR A 89 -11.21 9.50 13.69
CA THR A 89 -10.24 10.57 13.39
C THR A 89 -10.48 11.81 14.24
N ILE A 90 -11.74 12.22 14.45
CA ILE A 90 -12.07 13.33 15.37
C ILE A 90 -11.71 12.96 16.81
N TRP A 91 -11.96 11.72 17.23
CA TRP A 91 -11.61 11.25 18.57
C TRP A 91 -10.09 11.15 18.78
N LEU A 92 -9.34 10.66 17.78
CA LEU A 92 -7.89 10.57 17.82
C LEU A 92 -7.25 11.96 17.86
N GLN A 93 -7.73 12.89 17.01
CA GLN A 93 -7.31 14.29 17.09
C GLN A 93 -7.60 14.87 18.48
N LYS A 94 -8.80 14.64 19.02
CA LYS A 94 -9.17 15.10 20.36
C LYS A 94 -8.32 14.49 21.49
N ALA A 95 -7.85 13.26 21.33
CA ALA A 95 -6.94 12.61 22.28
C ALA A 95 -5.54 13.22 22.23
N ASP A 96 -5.12 13.68 21.05
CA ASP A 96 -3.85 14.37 20.77
C ASP A 96 -3.86 15.85 21.23
N ASN A 97 -5.02 16.38 21.63
CA ASN A 97 -5.14 17.72 22.24
C ASN A 97 -4.42 17.84 23.59
N ASN A 98 -3.98 16.72 24.17
CA ASN A 98 -3.23 16.75 25.41
C ASN A 98 -1.76 16.88 25.06
N THR A 99 -1.25 18.12 25.25
CA THR A 99 0.10 18.38 25.74
C THR A 99 1.15 17.50 25.09
N ILE A 100 1.79 18.04 24.04
CA ILE A 100 3.14 17.64 23.63
C ILE A 100 3.93 17.29 24.89
N ASN A 101 4.24 15.99 25.00
CA ASN A 101 4.48 15.31 26.25
C ASN A 101 5.88 15.64 26.77
N GLU A 102 6.00 16.62 27.68
CA GLU A 102 7.23 16.85 28.46
C GLU A 102 7.77 15.53 29.07
N ASN A 103 6.87 14.62 29.46
CA ASN A 103 7.20 13.30 30.01
C ASN A 103 7.97 12.37 29.05
N ASN A 104 7.84 12.56 27.73
CA ASN A 104 8.52 11.70 26.75
C ASN A 104 9.98 12.14 26.55
N ILE A 105 10.25 13.44 26.61
CA ILE A 105 11.61 13.99 26.44
C ILE A 105 12.50 13.55 27.59
N GLU A 106 11.99 13.63 28.82
CA GLU A 106 12.70 13.16 30.01
C GLU A 106 13.00 11.65 29.88
N PHE A 107 12.00 10.83 29.56
CA PHE A 107 12.20 9.39 29.36
C PHE A 107 13.29 9.07 28.31
N LEU A 108 13.33 9.81 27.21
CA LEU A 108 14.34 9.65 26.17
C LEU A 108 15.73 10.11 26.63
N ALA A 109 15.82 11.19 27.40
CA ALA A 109 17.07 11.72 27.94
C ALA A 109 17.68 10.86 29.06
N PHE A 110 16.84 10.13 29.79
CA PHE A 110 17.27 9.20 30.85
C PHE A 110 17.72 7.82 30.35
N SER A 111 17.54 7.55 29.06
CA SER A 111 17.99 6.31 28.43
C SER A 111 19.50 6.30 28.15
N ASP A 112 20.10 5.12 28.02
CA ASP A 112 21.51 5.00 27.68
C ASP A 112 21.81 5.30 26.19
N ASP A 113 20.82 5.11 25.31
CA ASP A 113 20.96 5.32 23.86
C ASP A 113 20.63 6.76 23.44
N VAL A 114 21.19 7.74 24.15
CA VAL A 114 20.93 9.18 23.97
C VAL A 114 21.03 9.64 22.51
N LEU A 115 22.06 9.18 21.78
CA LEU A 115 22.27 9.55 20.38
C LEU A 115 21.18 9.01 19.44
N ILE A 116 20.64 7.83 19.73
CA ILE A 116 19.55 7.24 18.94
C ILE A 116 18.24 7.95 19.28
N ASN A 117 18.03 8.24 20.56
CA ASN A 117 16.83 8.92 21.03
C ASN A 117 16.77 10.38 20.59
N SER A 118 17.91 11.04 20.39
CA SER A 118 17.99 12.37 19.76
C SER A 118 17.37 12.41 18.35
N LEU A 119 17.37 11.30 17.61
CA LEU A 119 16.74 11.23 16.29
C LEU A 119 15.20 11.16 16.35
N LEU A 120 14.65 10.84 17.51
CA LEU A 120 13.21 10.72 17.74
C LEU A 120 12.59 12.00 18.32
N VAL A 121 13.43 12.98 18.69
CA VAL A 121 13.02 14.27 19.24
C VAL A 121 12.82 15.27 18.12
N GLU A 122 11.75 16.06 18.18
CA GLU A 122 11.50 17.13 17.23
C GLU A 122 12.47 18.30 17.44
N ASP A 123 12.85 18.99 16.35
CA ASP A 123 13.80 20.10 16.39
C ASP A 123 13.38 21.21 17.38
N ALA A 124 12.07 21.43 17.57
CA ALA A 124 11.52 22.43 18.48
C ALA A 124 11.75 22.08 19.97
N GLU A 125 12.03 20.82 20.28
CA GLU A 125 12.20 20.28 21.63
C GLU A 125 13.64 19.83 21.91
N MET A 126 14.54 20.01 20.94
CA MET A 126 15.94 19.60 21.04
C MET A 126 16.67 20.28 22.21
N ASP A 127 16.36 21.55 22.48
CA ASP A 127 16.96 22.29 23.60
C ASP A 127 16.55 21.67 24.96
N LEU A 128 15.27 21.34 25.12
CA LEU A 128 14.76 20.69 26.35
C LEU A 128 15.35 19.29 26.53
N PHE A 129 15.48 18.53 25.44
CA PHE A 129 16.14 17.22 25.46
C PHE A 129 17.63 17.32 25.83
N ALA A 130 18.35 18.31 25.28
CA ALA A 130 19.75 18.54 25.60
C ALA A 130 19.93 18.89 27.09
N ASP A 131 19.09 19.77 27.63
CA ASP A 131 19.12 20.14 29.05
C ASP A 131 18.87 18.93 29.95
N ALA A 132 17.84 18.13 29.66
CA ALA A 132 17.53 16.92 30.42
C ALA A 132 18.67 15.86 30.34
N THR A 133 19.28 15.72 29.17
CA THR A 133 20.40 14.80 28.93
C THR A 133 21.64 15.21 29.72
N ILE A 134 21.97 16.51 29.73
CA ILE A 134 23.08 17.05 30.52
C ILE A 134 22.85 16.79 32.00
N ILE A 135 21.63 17.03 32.50
CA ILE A 135 21.29 16.74 33.90
C ILE A 135 21.46 15.25 34.21
N ASN A 136 20.92 14.36 33.40
CA ASN A 136 21.04 12.92 33.65
C ASN A 136 22.50 12.44 33.60
N GLU A 137 23.22 12.75 32.52
CA GLU A 137 24.54 12.18 32.26
C GLU A 137 25.64 12.86 33.09
N ILE A 138 25.62 14.18 33.22
CA ILE A 138 26.71 14.92 33.85
C ILE A 138 26.45 15.16 35.34
N LEU A 139 25.20 15.41 35.74
CA LEU A 139 24.89 15.67 37.15
C LEU A 139 24.54 14.38 37.87
N ILE A 140 23.48 13.69 37.45
CA ILE A 140 22.92 12.56 38.21
C ILE A 140 23.88 11.36 38.20
N LYS A 141 24.38 10.94 37.03
CA LYS A 141 25.30 9.79 36.96
C LYS A 141 26.64 10.07 37.67
N ALA A 142 27.12 11.32 37.63
CA ALA A 142 28.32 11.70 38.37
C ALA A 142 28.09 11.66 39.89
N GLU A 143 27.00 12.25 40.38
CA GLU A 143 26.60 12.20 41.79
C GLU A 143 26.45 10.75 42.28
N LEU A 144 25.79 9.90 41.50
CA LEU A 144 25.58 8.49 41.84
C LEU A 144 26.92 7.71 41.88
N SER A 145 27.88 8.07 41.02
CA SER A 145 29.23 7.52 41.06
C SER A 145 30.02 7.99 42.28
N GLU A 146 29.90 9.25 42.68
CA GLU A 146 30.52 9.80 43.89
C GLU A 146 29.94 9.12 45.14
N GLN A 147 28.61 9.05 45.25
CA GLN A 147 27.93 8.37 46.34
C GLN A 147 28.37 6.90 46.47
N LYS A 148 28.52 6.20 45.34
CA LYS A 148 29.01 4.81 45.34
C LYS A 148 30.45 4.72 45.84
N MET A 149 31.30 5.69 45.50
CA MET A 149 32.68 5.74 45.98
C MET A 149 32.73 6.03 47.49
N ASP A 150 31.90 6.95 47.98
CA ASP A 150 31.77 7.25 49.40
C ASP A 150 31.27 6.04 50.21
N ASP A 151 30.27 5.32 49.69
CA ASP A 151 29.79 4.08 50.30
C ASP A 151 30.90 3.01 50.37
N LEU A 152 31.71 2.87 49.32
CA LEU A 152 32.89 1.99 49.35
C LEU A 152 33.90 2.42 50.43
N PHE A 153 34.16 3.72 50.58
CA PHE A 153 35.06 4.23 51.62
C PHE A 153 34.51 3.99 53.02
N LEU A 154 33.22 4.29 53.27
CA LEU A 154 32.61 4.04 54.57
C LEU A 154 32.57 2.55 54.92
N ASN A 155 32.17 1.70 53.97
CA ASN A 155 32.17 0.25 54.18
C ASN A 155 33.58 -0.28 54.46
N SER A 156 34.62 0.28 53.82
CA SER A 156 36.01 -0.07 54.11
C SER A 156 36.42 0.30 55.54
N LEU A 157 36.03 1.47 56.04
CA LEU A 157 36.34 1.90 57.41
C LEU A 157 35.71 0.98 58.45
N PHE A 158 34.45 0.60 58.27
CA PHE A 158 33.77 -0.32 59.20
C PHE A 158 34.32 -1.75 59.13
N VAL A 159 34.70 -2.22 57.94
CA VAL A 159 35.33 -3.55 57.80
C VAL A 159 36.73 -3.57 58.43
N GLU A 160 37.53 -2.52 58.27
CA GLU A 160 38.86 -2.42 58.89
C GLU A 160 38.78 -2.33 60.41
N ASP A 161 37.83 -1.58 60.97
CA ASP A 161 37.57 -1.51 62.42
C ASP A 161 37.07 -2.86 62.97
N SER A 162 36.19 -3.55 62.23
CA SER A 162 35.73 -4.91 62.60
C SER A 162 36.87 -5.95 62.59
N LEU A 163 37.89 -5.78 61.74
CA LEU A 163 39.09 -6.62 61.76
C LEU A 163 40.03 -6.25 62.92
N ILE A 164 40.13 -4.96 63.26
CA ILE A 164 40.85 -4.47 64.44
C ILE A 164 40.25 -5.03 65.73
N ASP A 165 38.93 -5.11 65.86
CA ASP A 165 38.27 -5.73 67.01
C ASP A 165 38.69 -7.21 67.17
N ASN A 166 38.85 -7.94 66.06
CA ASN A 166 39.30 -9.34 66.07
C ASN A 166 40.79 -9.50 66.42
N TYR A 167 41.64 -8.53 66.05
CA TYR A 167 43.06 -8.50 66.42
C TYR A 167 43.34 -7.93 67.82
N THR A 168 42.40 -7.13 68.35
CA THR A 168 42.45 -6.54 69.70
C THR A 168 41.73 -7.42 70.72
N ASP A 169 41.04 -8.47 70.26
CA ASP A 169 40.42 -9.49 71.09
C ASP A 169 41.46 -10.22 71.97
N ASP A 170 40.99 -10.72 73.11
CA ASP A 170 41.68 -11.05 74.37
C ASP A 170 43.17 -11.47 74.35
N GLY A 171 43.69 -12.08 73.29
CA GLY A 171 45.08 -12.54 73.18
C GLY A 171 46.14 -11.43 73.13
N PHE A 172 45.84 -10.24 72.59
CA PHE A 172 46.83 -9.14 72.52
C PHE A 172 47.00 -8.44 73.88
N LEU A 173 45.91 -8.26 74.63
CA LEU A 173 45.95 -7.75 76.00
C LEU A 173 46.60 -8.76 76.96
N GLU A 174 46.33 -10.06 76.78
CA GLU A 174 46.96 -11.11 77.58
C GLU A 174 48.48 -11.22 77.34
N THR A 175 48.96 -10.93 76.13
CA THR A 175 50.39 -10.99 75.79
C THR A 175 51.20 -9.76 76.22
N ILE A 176 50.56 -8.59 76.42
CA ILE A 176 51.25 -7.36 76.86
C ILE A 176 51.21 -7.18 78.39
N ILE A 177 50.15 -7.66 79.05
CA ILE A 177 49.95 -7.46 80.50
C ILE A 177 50.58 -8.58 81.35
N LEU A 178 50.92 -9.73 80.77
CA LEU A 178 51.61 -10.85 81.44
C LEU A 178 53.11 -10.90 81.11
#